data_AF-A0ABD4S8J3-F1
#
_entry.id   AF-A0ABD4S8J3-F1
#
_cell.length_a   1.000
_cell.length_b   1.000
_cell.length_c   1.000
_cell.angle_alpha   90.00
_cell.angle_beta   90.00
_cell.angle_gamma   90.00
#
_symmetry.space_group_name_H-M   'P 1'
#
loop_
_entity.id
_entity.type
_entity.pdbx_description
1 polymer ?
#
loop_
_entity_poly.entity_id
_entity_poly.type
_entity_poly.pdbx_seq_one_letter_code
_entity_poly.pdbx_strand_id
1 'polypeptide(L)'
;MSNLRGNFTMWILVPIITIALLIIAISSMQYILVMIAFLLIIYSFIEKKIVMGFVSVLFFTYSIYLCATWEDKSLIADNKVETVKAQREAVEREKEMERRRIQEEVDKERYIEKHGMEISEKDLKVKLEALVPQEYKGKKYELKVGKFKRYSMYFDLTVQNEKFSNSEECKKFVKEIANALKKIKISKAYFKFHSKDDGGIYNYVYIDYFRYIQNNVDNVENLEFKESELKTEEEEKREQEKVEQEKNNDNNYIGNSGIDPLDRIKKLKELLDLGAITQEEYNKKKKELLE
;
A
#
# COMPACT_ATOMS: atom_id res chain seq x y z
N MET A 1 -40.17 36.99 6.11
CA MET A 1 -38.94 36.65 6.87
C MET A 1 -37.75 37.58 6.56
N SER A 2 -37.93 38.74 5.92
CA SER A 2 -36.86 39.69 5.58
C SER A 2 -36.57 40.75 6.66
N ASN A 3 -37.52 41.07 7.55
CA ASN A 3 -37.38 42.17 8.51
C ASN A 3 -36.62 41.81 9.81
N LEU A 4 -36.46 40.52 10.13
CA LEU A 4 -35.72 40.08 11.33
C LEU A 4 -34.20 40.17 11.15
N ARG A 5 -33.71 39.97 9.92
CA ARG A 5 -32.27 40.04 9.60
C ARG A 5 -31.76 41.48 9.59
N GLY A 6 -32.59 42.44 9.14
CA GLY A 6 -32.28 43.87 9.16
C GLY A 6 -32.18 44.45 10.58
N ASN A 7 -33.08 44.06 11.49
CA ASN A 7 -33.02 44.51 12.88
C ASN A 7 -31.77 43.99 13.62
N PHE A 8 -31.38 42.73 13.40
CA PHE A 8 -30.19 42.18 14.06
C PHE A 8 -28.89 42.89 13.61
N THR A 9 -28.76 43.21 12.33
CA THR A 9 -27.62 44.00 11.83
C THR A 9 -27.65 45.43 12.35
N MET A 10 -28.83 46.04 12.50
CA MET A 10 -28.99 47.40 13.02
C MET A 10 -28.59 47.49 14.50
N TRP A 11 -28.97 46.51 15.32
CA TRP A 11 -28.64 46.47 16.75
C TRP A 11 -27.15 46.24 17.03
N ILE A 12 -26.38 45.69 16.09
CA ILE A 12 -24.92 45.53 16.21
C ILE A 12 -24.19 46.75 15.63
N LEU A 13 -24.69 47.32 14.52
CA LEU A 13 -24.06 48.48 13.88
C LEU A 13 -24.24 49.77 14.67
N VAL A 14 -25.41 50.01 15.28
CA VAL A 14 -25.67 51.22 16.08
C VAL A 14 -24.65 51.41 17.21
N PRO A 15 -24.36 50.42 18.09
CA PRO A 15 -23.37 50.59 19.15
C PRO A 15 -21.95 50.80 18.60
N ILE A 16 -21.55 50.11 17.53
CA ILE A 16 -20.24 50.29 16.88
C ILE A 16 -20.09 51.71 16.33
N ILE A 17 -21.13 52.23 15.64
CA ILE A 17 -21.14 53.59 15.10
C ILE A 17 -21.12 54.61 16.23
N THR A 18 -21.87 54.41 17.32
CA THR A 18 -21.83 55.32 18.48
C THR A 18 -20.47 55.32 19.17
N ILE A 19 -19.79 54.18 19.28
CA ILE A 19 -18.42 54.09 19.83
C ILE A 19 -17.43 54.78 18.90
N ALA A 20 -17.54 54.59 17.58
CA ALA A 20 -16.70 55.27 16.61
C ALA A 20 -16.89 56.81 16.67
N LEU A 21 -18.12 57.29 16.78
CA LEU A 21 -18.42 58.72 16.95
C LEU A 21 -17.89 59.28 18.28
N LEU A 22 -17.94 58.51 19.36
CA LEU A 22 -17.35 58.87 20.66
C LEU A 22 -15.83 58.98 20.57
N ILE A 23 -15.18 58.05 19.88
CA ILE A 23 -13.73 58.06 19.65
C ILE A 23 -13.32 59.27 18.80
N ILE A 24 -14.08 59.60 17.74
CA ILE A 24 -13.85 60.79 16.91
C ILE A 24 -14.04 62.08 17.74
N ALA A 25 -15.07 62.14 18.58
CA ALA A 25 -15.31 63.28 19.47
C ALA A 25 -14.16 63.46 20.48
N ILE A 26 -13.69 62.37 21.10
CA ILE A 26 -12.56 62.38 22.05
C ILE A 26 -11.25 62.76 21.34
N SER A 27 -11.02 62.30 20.10
CA SER A 27 -9.86 62.68 19.29
C SER A 27 -9.88 64.18 18.94
N SER A 28 -11.07 64.74 18.65
CA SER A 28 -11.22 66.18 18.34
C SER A 28 -11.10 67.10 19.57
N MET A 29 -11.38 66.59 20.78
CA MET A 29 -11.32 67.36 22.03
C MET A 29 -9.93 67.93 22.31
N GLN A 30 -8.87 67.22 21.92
CA GLN A 30 -7.49 67.67 22.12
C GLN A 30 -7.16 68.89 21.26
N TYR A 31 -7.58 68.90 19.99
CA TYR A 31 -7.41 70.06 19.10
C TYR A 31 -8.30 71.25 19.53
N ILE A 32 -9.48 70.98 20.08
CA ILE A 32 -10.36 72.00 20.65
C ILE A 32 -9.69 72.68 21.87
N LEU A 33 -9.03 71.92 22.75
CA LEU A 33 -8.28 72.47 23.88
C LEU A 33 -7.11 73.36 23.44
N VAL A 34 -6.37 72.96 22.42
CA VAL A 34 -5.28 73.77 21.83
C VAL A 34 -5.83 75.07 21.23
N MET A 35 -6.98 75.02 20.54
CA MET A 35 -7.65 76.19 19.99
C MET A 35 -8.17 77.15 21.09
N ILE A 36 -8.75 76.62 22.15
CA ILE A 36 -9.21 77.41 23.31
C ILE A 36 -8.02 78.09 24.00
N ALA A 37 -6.92 77.36 24.22
CA ALA A 37 -5.71 77.91 24.80
C ALA A 37 -5.12 79.05 23.95
N PHE A 38 -5.12 78.91 22.63
CA PHE A 38 -4.67 79.94 21.70
C PHE A 38 -5.56 81.20 21.73
N LEU A 39 -6.88 81.03 21.78
CA LEU A 39 -7.82 82.15 21.90
C LEU A 39 -7.66 82.91 23.23
N LEU A 40 -7.37 82.20 24.34
CA LEU A 40 -7.09 82.82 25.63
C LEU A 40 -5.80 83.65 25.63
N ILE A 41 -4.78 83.22 24.87
CA ILE A 41 -3.55 84.00 24.66
C ILE A 41 -3.88 85.31 23.92
N ILE A 42 -4.64 85.25 22.82
CA ILE A 42 -5.06 86.44 22.05
C ILE A 42 -5.85 87.40 22.92
N TYR A 43 -6.85 86.89 23.64
CA TYR A 43 -7.69 87.69 24.54
C TYR A 43 -6.89 88.37 25.65
N SER A 44 -5.95 87.64 26.28
CA SER A 44 -5.08 88.19 27.33
C SER A 44 -4.18 89.32 26.82
N PHE A 45 -3.77 89.25 25.54
CA PHE A 45 -2.98 90.29 24.88
C PHE A 45 -3.83 91.56 24.60
N ILE A 46 -5.08 91.39 24.15
CA ILE A 46 -6.01 92.48 23.88
C ILE A 46 -6.36 93.24 25.18
N GLU A 47 -6.62 92.51 26.27
CA GLU A 47 -6.93 93.10 27.58
C GLU A 47 -5.71 93.54 28.39
N LYS A 48 -4.48 93.38 27.86
CA LYS A 48 -3.20 93.71 28.53
C LYS A 48 -3.00 93.01 29.89
N LYS A 49 -3.58 91.82 30.08
CA LYS A 49 -3.47 91.02 31.32
C LYS A 49 -2.25 90.09 31.27
N ILE A 50 -1.07 90.66 31.55
CA ILE A 50 0.24 89.99 31.39
C ILE A 50 0.31 88.63 32.14
N VAL A 51 -0.13 88.58 33.40
CA VAL A 51 -0.10 87.34 34.21
C VAL A 51 -0.98 86.24 33.60
N MET A 52 -2.15 86.61 33.09
CA MET A 52 -3.09 85.68 32.45
C MET A 52 -2.56 85.16 31.11
N GLY A 53 -1.82 86.00 30.38
CA GLY A 53 -1.09 85.59 29.18
C GLY A 53 -0.03 84.52 29.46
N PHE A 54 0.79 84.69 30.51
CA PHE A 54 1.79 83.69 30.90
C PHE A 54 1.18 82.34 31.29
N VAL A 55 0.08 82.36 32.06
CA VAL A 55 -0.65 81.12 32.42
C VAL A 55 -1.23 80.44 31.18
N SER A 56 -1.75 81.21 30.22
CA SER A 56 -2.31 80.68 28.97
C SER A 56 -1.23 80.05 28.08
N VAL A 57 -0.02 80.61 28.05
CA VAL A 57 1.13 80.03 27.32
C VAL A 57 1.56 78.70 27.94
N LEU A 58 1.64 78.61 29.28
CA LEU A 58 1.95 77.34 29.96
C LEU A 58 0.88 76.27 29.71
N PHE A 59 -0.39 76.67 29.67
CA PHE A 59 -1.49 75.77 29.35
C PHE A 59 -1.45 75.30 27.88
N PHE A 60 -1.08 76.18 26.95
CA PHE A 60 -0.91 75.85 25.54
C PHE A 60 0.24 74.87 25.31
N THR A 61 1.41 75.10 25.93
CA THR A 61 2.56 74.17 25.81
C THR A 61 2.25 72.81 26.43
N TYR A 62 1.57 72.78 27.58
CA TYR A 62 1.10 71.53 28.19
C TYR A 62 0.10 70.77 27.31
N SER A 63 -0.82 71.49 26.64
CA SER A 63 -1.80 70.89 25.73
C SER A 63 -1.14 70.26 24.51
N ILE A 64 -0.15 70.92 23.90
CA ILE A 64 0.64 70.35 22.80
C ILE A 64 1.39 69.08 23.24
N TYR A 65 2.00 69.12 24.42
CA TYR A 65 2.71 67.96 24.97
C TYR A 65 1.77 66.75 25.18
N LEU A 66 0.55 66.98 25.67
CA LEU A 66 -0.46 65.92 25.80
C LEU A 66 -0.89 65.35 24.44
N CYS A 67 -1.08 66.18 23.41
CA CYS A 67 -1.40 65.69 22.07
C CYS A 67 -0.28 64.77 21.53
N ALA A 68 0.98 65.19 21.61
CA ALA A 68 2.12 64.42 21.12
C ALA A 68 2.26 63.06 21.84
N THR A 69 2.15 63.05 23.17
CA THR A 69 2.24 61.80 23.95
C THR A 69 1.06 60.84 23.75
N TRP A 70 -0.09 61.34 23.29
CA TRP A 70 -1.24 60.53 22.97
C TRP A 70 -1.12 59.87 21.59
N GLU A 71 -0.68 60.63 20.58
CA GLU A 71 -0.40 60.12 19.22
C GLU A 71 0.67 59.00 19.24
N ASP A 72 1.73 59.16 20.02
CA ASP A 72 2.77 58.12 20.19
C ASP A 72 2.19 56.84 20.80
N LYS A 73 1.34 56.96 21.82
CA LYS A 73 0.71 55.81 22.49
C LYS A 73 -0.31 55.12 21.58
N SER A 74 -1.08 55.86 20.79
CA SER A 74 -2.02 55.27 19.83
C SER A 74 -1.28 54.53 18.72
N LEU A 75 -0.20 55.08 18.18
CA LEU A 75 0.59 54.45 17.13
C LEU A 75 1.27 53.16 17.61
N ILE A 76 1.78 53.15 18.86
CA ILE A 76 2.31 51.93 19.49
C ILE A 76 1.20 50.88 19.70
N ALA A 77 -0.01 51.30 20.09
CA ALA A 77 -1.13 50.40 20.28
C ALA A 77 -1.60 49.76 18.97
N ASP A 78 -1.75 50.56 17.91
CA ASP A 78 -2.17 50.10 16.58
C ASP A 78 -1.15 49.11 15.98
N ASN A 79 0.15 49.44 16.05
CA ASN A 79 1.22 48.52 15.64
C ASN A 79 1.20 47.20 16.41
N LYS A 80 0.88 47.24 17.72
CA LYS A 80 0.77 46.02 18.54
C LYS A 80 -0.45 45.18 18.14
N VAL A 81 -1.58 45.81 17.78
CA VAL A 81 -2.76 45.09 17.29
C VAL A 81 -2.48 44.45 15.93
N GLU A 82 -1.84 45.17 15.02
CA GLU A 82 -1.51 44.67 13.69
C GLU A 82 -0.51 43.51 13.74
N THR A 83 0.52 43.60 14.59
CA THR A 83 1.47 42.50 14.80
C THR A 83 0.82 41.26 15.39
N VAL A 84 -0.06 41.39 16.39
CA VAL A 84 -0.81 40.26 16.97
C VAL A 84 -1.76 39.64 15.94
N LYS A 85 -2.43 40.46 15.13
CA LYS A 85 -3.29 39.99 14.04
C LYS A 85 -2.49 39.21 13.00
N ALA A 86 -1.35 39.73 12.56
CA ALA A 86 -0.45 39.07 11.61
C ALA A 86 0.09 37.73 12.17
N GLN A 87 0.46 37.69 13.46
CA GLN A 87 0.87 36.45 14.13
C GLN A 87 -0.27 35.42 14.16
N ARG A 88 -1.50 35.83 14.49
CA ARG A 88 -2.66 34.94 14.50
C ARG A 88 -2.96 34.39 13.11
N GLU A 89 -2.93 35.21 12.08
CA GLU A 89 -3.13 34.79 10.70
C GLU A 89 -2.02 33.84 10.21
N ALA A 90 -0.77 34.05 10.64
CA ALA A 90 0.32 33.12 10.36
C ALA A 90 0.07 31.74 11.02
N VAL A 91 -0.32 31.72 12.29
CA VAL A 91 -0.65 30.48 13.02
C VAL A 91 -1.86 29.77 12.40
N GLU A 92 -2.89 30.51 11.99
CA GLU A 92 -4.06 29.93 11.33
C GLU A 92 -3.70 29.32 9.97
N ARG A 93 -2.85 30.00 9.17
CA ARG A 93 -2.33 29.46 7.91
C ARG A 93 -1.48 28.21 8.12
N GLU A 94 -0.63 28.17 9.14
CA GLU A 94 0.18 27.00 9.47
C GLU A 94 -0.70 25.81 9.86
N LYS A 95 -1.70 26.03 10.71
CA LYS A 95 -2.70 25.00 11.08
C LYS A 95 -3.49 24.52 9.87
N GLU A 96 -3.82 25.39 8.92
CA GLU A 96 -4.50 25.00 7.69
C GLU A 96 -3.60 24.16 6.78
N MET A 97 -2.33 24.56 6.60
CA MET A 97 -1.35 23.76 5.85
C MET A 97 -1.16 22.38 6.47
N GLU A 98 -1.06 22.29 7.79
CA GLU A 98 -0.92 21.02 8.49
C GLU A 98 -2.16 20.13 8.32
N ARG A 99 -3.37 20.71 8.43
CA ARG A 99 -4.60 19.98 8.14
C ARG A 99 -4.65 19.45 6.71
N ARG A 100 -4.18 20.22 5.73
CA ARG A 100 -4.11 19.77 4.33
C ARG A 100 -3.12 18.61 4.16
N ARG A 101 -1.93 18.70 4.78
CA ARG A 101 -0.95 17.59 4.76
C ARG A 101 -1.52 16.30 5.35
N ILE A 102 -2.15 16.40 6.51
CA ILE A 102 -2.81 15.25 7.15
C ILE A 102 -3.89 14.67 6.23
N GLN A 103 -4.70 15.52 5.60
CA GLN A 103 -5.74 15.07 4.68
C GLN A 103 -5.15 14.38 3.44
N GLU A 104 -4.08 14.91 2.85
CA GLU A 104 -3.37 14.30 1.73
C GLU A 104 -2.77 12.93 2.09
N GLU A 105 -2.21 12.79 3.29
CA GLU A 105 -1.72 11.50 3.80
C GLU A 105 -2.85 10.49 3.97
N VAL A 106 -3.97 10.91 4.58
CA VAL A 106 -5.17 10.07 4.74
C VAL A 106 -5.73 9.62 3.38
N ASP A 107 -5.80 10.52 2.40
CA ASP A 107 -6.29 10.18 1.06
C ASP A 107 -5.32 9.25 0.32
N LYS A 108 -4.01 9.42 0.52
CA LYS A 108 -2.97 8.51 0.01
C LYS A 108 -3.06 7.13 0.64
N GLU A 109 -3.26 7.05 1.95
CA GLU A 109 -3.47 5.76 2.64
C GLU A 109 -4.72 5.06 2.14
N ARG A 110 -5.84 5.78 2.02
CA ARG A 110 -7.09 5.25 1.46
C ARG A 110 -6.91 4.74 0.03
N TYR A 111 -6.13 5.45 -0.78
CA TYR A 111 -5.79 5.01 -2.13
C TYR A 111 -4.96 3.71 -2.12
N ILE A 112 -3.97 3.59 -1.23
CA ILE A 112 -3.14 2.39 -1.09
C ILE A 112 -3.97 1.19 -0.61
N GLU A 113 -4.89 1.38 0.33
CA GLU A 113 -5.80 0.31 0.76
C GLU A 113 -6.65 -0.20 -0.39
N LYS A 114 -7.17 0.70 -1.22
CA LYS A 114 -8.03 0.34 -2.35
C LYS A 114 -7.24 -0.27 -3.52
N HIS A 115 -6.17 0.38 -3.96
CA HIS A 115 -5.49 0.06 -5.22
C HIS A 115 -4.12 -0.60 -5.05
N GLY A 116 -3.50 -0.46 -3.88
CA GLY A 116 -2.18 -0.96 -3.58
C GLY A 116 -1.10 0.02 -4.03
N MET A 117 0.00 0.01 -3.31
CA MET A 117 1.21 0.74 -3.66
C MET A 117 1.94 0.02 -4.80
N GLU A 118 2.37 0.77 -5.79
CA GLU A 118 3.28 0.27 -6.82
C GLU A 118 4.69 0.08 -6.24
N ILE A 119 5.34 -1.01 -6.62
CA ILE A 119 6.68 -1.36 -6.17
C ILE A 119 7.53 -1.70 -7.38
N SER A 120 8.85 -1.52 -7.32
CA SER A 120 9.74 -2.02 -8.37
C SER A 120 9.95 -3.54 -8.24
N GLU A 121 10.38 -4.19 -9.33
CA GLU A 121 10.67 -5.63 -9.32
C GLU A 121 11.79 -5.97 -8.33
N LYS A 122 12.84 -5.13 -8.30
CA LYS A 122 13.97 -5.26 -7.40
C LYS A 122 13.55 -5.14 -5.93
N ASP A 123 12.74 -4.13 -5.61
CA ASP A 123 12.30 -3.89 -4.22
C ASP A 123 11.33 -4.99 -3.76
N LEU A 124 10.45 -5.47 -4.64
CA LEU A 124 9.57 -6.59 -4.33
C LEU A 124 10.38 -7.87 -4.08
N LYS A 125 11.40 -8.14 -4.89
CA LYS A 125 12.30 -9.28 -4.68
C LYS A 125 13.00 -9.18 -3.33
N VAL A 126 13.60 -8.03 -3.00
CA VAL A 126 14.27 -7.81 -1.70
C VAL A 126 13.29 -8.01 -0.54
N LYS A 127 12.07 -7.49 -0.66
CA LYS A 127 11.06 -7.63 0.39
C LYS A 127 10.62 -9.08 0.58
N LEU A 128 10.34 -9.81 -0.50
CA LEU A 128 10.00 -11.23 -0.45
C LEU A 128 11.15 -12.04 0.14
N GLU A 129 12.39 -11.75 -0.26
CA GLU A 129 13.56 -12.44 0.28
C GLU A 129 13.72 -12.28 1.79
N ALA A 130 13.40 -11.10 2.33
CA ALA A 130 13.43 -10.84 3.76
C ALA A 130 12.27 -11.51 4.52
N LEU A 131 11.16 -11.81 3.84
CA LEU A 131 9.99 -12.44 4.46
C LEU A 131 10.11 -13.96 4.56
N VAL A 132 10.99 -14.59 3.78
CA VAL A 132 11.19 -16.04 3.82
C VAL A 132 12.30 -16.39 4.82
N PRO A 133 11.99 -17.10 5.93
CA PRO A 133 12.99 -17.61 6.86
C PRO A 133 14.05 -18.49 6.18
N GLN A 134 15.27 -18.50 6.72
CA GLN A 134 16.37 -19.31 6.17
C GLN A 134 16.07 -20.81 6.21
N GLU A 135 15.29 -21.28 7.19
CA GLU A 135 14.85 -22.68 7.30
C GLU A 135 13.98 -23.17 6.13
N TYR A 136 13.45 -22.24 5.31
CA TYR A 136 12.66 -22.55 4.13
C TYR A 136 13.45 -22.42 2.82
N LYS A 137 14.72 -22.00 2.90
CA LYS A 137 15.61 -21.77 1.75
C LYS A 137 16.50 -22.98 1.46
N GLY A 138 15.88 -24.13 1.23
CA GLY A 138 16.57 -25.39 0.88
C GLY A 138 17.16 -25.39 -0.54
N LYS A 139 17.63 -26.55 -1.02
CA LYS A 139 18.29 -26.70 -2.33
C LYS A 139 17.38 -26.28 -3.49
N LYS A 140 16.06 -26.45 -3.35
CA LYS A 140 15.06 -26.08 -4.37
C LYS A 140 14.55 -24.64 -4.26
N TYR A 141 15.08 -23.84 -3.34
CA TYR A 141 14.63 -22.47 -3.14
C TYR A 141 14.81 -21.63 -4.42
N GLU A 142 13.73 -20.98 -4.84
CA GLU A 142 13.76 -20.08 -5.99
C GLU A 142 12.75 -18.96 -5.80
N LEU A 143 13.17 -17.72 -6.05
CA LEU A 143 12.29 -16.57 -6.08
C LEU A 143 12.43 -15.84 -7.42
N LYS A 144 11.36 -15.85 -8.20
CA LYS A 144 11.20 -15.06 -9.42
C LYS A 144 10.15 -13.99 -9.19
N VAL A 145 10.43 -12.78 -9.66
CA VAL A 145 9.50 -11.66 -9.64
C VAL A 145 9.47 -11.09 -11.05
N GLY A 146 8.32 -10.61 -11.49
CA GLY A 146 8.21 -9.97 -12.79
C GLY A 146 6.97 -9.09 -12.92
N LYS A 147 6.85 -8.47 -14.10
CA LYS A 147 5.70 -7.65 -14.47
C LYS A 147 4.74 -8.42 -15.36
N PHE A 148 3.50 -8.50 -14.96
CA PHE A 148 2.38 -8.99 -15.75
C PHE A 148 1.63 -7.76 -16.29
N LYS A 149 1.89 -7.36 -17.55
CA LYS A 149 1.37 -6.11 -18.16
C LYS A 149 1.90 -4.81 -17.50
N ARG A 150 1.42 -3.65 -17.97
CA ARG A 150 2.02 -2.31 -17.78
C ARG A 150 2.25 -1.89 -16.31
N TYR A 151 1.47 -2.39 -15.34
CA TYR A 151 1.52 -1.94 -13.93
C TYR A 151 1.19 -3.00 -12.87
N SER A 152 1.36 -4.29 -13.18
CA SER A 152 0.93 -5.36 -12.26
C SER A 152 2.07 -6.33 -12.01
N MET A 153 2.40 -6.56 -10.74
CA MET A 153 3.50 -7.46 -10.36
C MET A 153 3.00 -8.89 -10.17
N TYR A 154 3.89 -9.84 -10.41
CA TYR A 154 3.72 -11.22 -10.00
C TYR A 154 5.00 -11.78 -9.40
N PHE A 155 4.87 -12.86 -8.64
CA PHE A 155 6.02 -13.64 -8.18
C PHE A 155 5.74 -15.14 -8.22
N ASP A 156 6.82 -15.91 -8.31
CA ASP A 156 6.88 -17.36 -8.19
C ASP A 156 7.89 -17.67 -7.08
N LEU A 157 7.42 -18.27 -6.00
CA LEU A 157 8.17 -18.56 -4.80
C LEU A 157 8.16 -20.06 -4.54
N THR A 158 9.35 -20.66 -4.66
CA THR A 158 9.62 -22.04 -4.29
C THR A 158 10.32 -22.06 -2.94
N VAL A 159 9.73 -22.76 -1.97
CA VAL A 159 10.28 -22.96 -0.62
C VAL A 159 10.33 -24.43 -0.28
N GLN A 160 11.13 -24.77 0.74
CA GLN A 160 11.36 -26.15 1.11
C GLN A 160 11.41 -26.35 2.62
N ASN A 161 10.56 -27.24 3.14
CA ASN A 161 10.52 -27.61 4.55
C ASN A 161 9.63 -28.84 4.77
N GLU A 162 9.98 -29.69 5.73
CA GLU A 162 9.20 -30.91 6.02
C GLU A 162 7.74 -30.62 6.43
N LYS A 163 7.48 -29.45 7.05
CA LYS A 163 6.13 -29.01 7.42
C LYS A 163 5.21 -28.87 6.21
N PHE A 164 5.75 -28.59 5.03
CA PHE A 164 4.97 -28.44 3.80
C PHE A 164 4.47 -29.76 3.20
N SER A 165 4.72 -30.89 3.86
CA SER A 165 3.95 -32.12 3.64
C SER A 165 2.47 -31.95 4.00
N ASN A 166 2.13 -30.97 4.84
CA ASN A 166 0.76 -30.66 5.23
C ASN A 166 0.26 -29.38 4.54
N SER A 167 -0.85 -29.48 3.82
CA SER A 167 -1.49 -28.35 3.13
C SER A 167 -1.90 -27.20 4.08
N GLU A 168 -2.20 -27.49 5.35
CA GLU A 168 -2.52 -26.47 6.36
C GLU A 168 -1.31 -25.59 6.70
N GLU A 169 -0.10 -26.16 6.73
CA GLU A 169 1.12 -25.39 6.93
C GLU A 169 1.45 -24.55 5.68
N CYS A 170 1.20 -25.07 4.48
CA CYS A 170 1.30 -24.29 3.25
C CYS A 170 0.36 -23.08 3.26
N LYS A 171 -0.91 -23.27 3.67
CA LYS A 171 -1.89 -22.19 3.81
C LYS A 171 -1.43 -21.13 4.81
N LYS A 172 -0.96 -21.53 6.00
CA LYS A 172 -0.41 -20.60 7.01
C LYS A 172 0.70 -19.75 6.42
N PHE A 173 1.64 -20.37 5.72
CA PHE A 173 2.73 -19.65 5.06
C PHE A 173 2.23 -18.65 4.01
N VAL A 174 1.31 -19.06 3.13
CA VAL A 174 0.70 -18.16 2.14
C VAL A 174 0.02 -16.97 2.82
N LYS A 175 -0.70 -17.21 3.92
CA LYS A 175 -1.40 -16.17 4.69
C LYS A 175 -0.43 -15.17 5.31
N GLU A 176 0.68 -15.62 5.88
CA GLU A 176 1.72 -14.75 6.44
C GLU A 176 2.32 -13.83 5.36
N ILE A 177 2.69 -14.40 4.21
CA ILE A 177 3.21 -13.64 3.07
C ILE A 177 2.17 -12.65 2.53
N ALA A 178 0.91 -13.07 2.36
CA ALA A 178 -0.16 -12.21 1.90
C ALA A 178 -0.39 -11.01 2.83
N ASN A 179 -0.40 -11.24 4.15
CA ASN A 179 -0.54 -10.19 5.15
C ASN A 179 0.63 -9.20 5.13
N ALA A 180 1.87 -9.69 5.06
CA ALA A 180 3.05 -8.84 4.98
C ALA A 180 3.12 -7.99 3.70
N LEU A 181 2.42 -8.42 2.65
CA LEU A 181 2.36 -7.74 1.36
C LEU A 181 1.04 -6.98 1.14
N LYS A 182 0.14 -6.88 2.13
CA LYS A 182 -1.22 -6.31 1.99
C LYS A 182 -1.29 -4.96 1.27
N LYS A 183 -0.35 -4.07 1.55
CA LYS A 183 -0.31 -2.72 0.96
C LYS A 183 0.29 -2.68 -0.46
N ILE A 184 0.87 -3.77 -0.97
CA ILE A 184 1.56 -3.81 -2.26
C ILE A 184 0.63 -4.35 -3.33
N LYS A 185 0.63 -3.70 -4.49
CA LYS A 185 -0.15 -4.11 -5.66
C LYS A 185 0.50 -5.30 -6.37
N ILE A 186 0.01 -6.50 -6.06
CA ILE A 186 0.42 -7.76 -6.71
C ILE A 186 -0.82 -8.39 -7.33
N SER A 187 -0.72 -8.75 -8.60
CA SER A 187 -1.83 -9.41 -9.31
C SER A 187 -1.79 -10.90 -9.11
N LYS A 188 -0.63 -11.53 -9.33
CA LYS A 188 -0.51 -12.98 -9.33
C LYS A 188 0.56 -13.46 -8.38
N ALA A 189 0.31 -14.59 -7.74
CA ALA A 189 1.29 -15.27 -6.91
C ALA A 189 1.27 -16.76 -7.22
N TYR A 190 2.46 -17.34 -7.39
CA TYR A 190 2.64 -18.76 -7.48
C TYR A 190 3.48 -19.20 -6.28
N PHE A 191 2.94 -20.11 -5.47
CA PHE A 191 3.68 -20.75 -4.40
C PHE A 191 3.90 -22.22 -4.70
N LYS A 192 5.13 -22.68 -4.46
CA LYS A 192 5.56 -24.06 -4.62
C LYS A 192 6.29 -24.49 -3.36
N PHE A 193 5.93 -25.64 -2.85
CA PHE A 193 6.40 -26.13 -1.57
C PHE A 193 6.94 -27.55 -1.74
N HIS A 194 8.23 -27.72 -1.48
CA HIS A 194 8.87 -29.02 -1.43
C HIS A 194 8.99 -29.48 0.02
N SER A 195 8.58 -30.71 0.33
CA SER A 195 8.80 -31.24 1.68
C SER A 195 10.27 -31.55 1.96
N LYS A 196 11.03 -31.97 0.94
CA LYS A 196 12.43 -32.43 1.05
C LYS A 196 13.25 -31.99 -0.18
N ASP A 197 14.58 -32.08 -0.09
CA ASP A 197 15.51 -31.74 -1.19
C ASP A 197 15.38 -32.69 -2.38
N ASP A 198 15.21 -33.98 -2.09
CA ASP A 198 15.08 -35.07 -3.05
C ASP A 198 13.91 -35.97 -2.63
N GLY A 199 12.95 -36.16 -3.53
CA GLY A 199 11.66 -36.80 -3.26
C GLY A 199 10.73 -36.07 -2.28
N GLY A 200 9.64 -36.73 -1.89
CA GLY A 200 8.65 -36.25 -0.92
C GLY A 200 7.42 -35.60 -1.56
N ILE A 201 6.71 -34.74 -0.82
CA ILE A 201 5.49 -34.09 -1.28
C ILE A 201 5.82 -32.74 -1.92
N TYR A 202 5.27 -32.51 -3.10
CA TYR A 202 5.28 -31.22 -3.79
C TYR A 202 3.88 -30.63 -3.83
N ASN A 203 3.68 -29.58 -3.05
CA ASN A 203 2.45 -28.82 -2.98
C ASN A 203 2.58 -27.53 -3.77
N TYR A 204 1.56 -27.15 -4.53
CA TYR A 204 1.61 -25.88 -5.26
C TYR A 204 0.23 -25.24 -5.42
N VAL A 205 0.22 -23.91 -5.43
CA VAL A 205 -1.00 -23.11 -5.61
C VAL A 205 -0.71 -21.87 -6.44
N TYR A 206 -1.52 -21.68 -7.48
CA TYR A 206 -1.46 -20.53 -8.37
C TYR A 206 -2.67 -19.62 -8.14
N ILE A 207 -2.41 -18.33 -7.90
CA ILE A 207 -3.42 -17.36 -7.49
C ILE A 207 -3.43 -16.19 -8.48
N ASP A 208 -4.46 -16.12 -9.33
CA ASP A 208 -4.61 -15.08 -10.38
C ASP A 208 -5.01 -13.69 -9.83
N TYR A 209 -5.70 -13.65 -8.69
CA TYR A 209 -6.20 -12.45 -8.03
C TYR A 209 -5.66 -12.36 -6.61
N PHE A 210 -4.33 -12.40 -6.46
CA PHE A 210 -3.69 -12.45 -5.14
C PHE A 210 -4.09 -11.30 -4.22
N ARG A 211 -4.48 -10.15 -4.79
CA ARG A 211 -5.03 -9.02 -4.03
C ARG A 211 -6.30 -9.35 -3.24
N TYR A 212 -7.13 -10.28 -3.69
CA TYR A 212 -8.31 -10.71 -2.94
C TYR A 212 -7.93 -11.48 -1.69
N ILE A 213 -6.88 -12.30 -1.76
CA ILE A 213 -6.27 -12.94 -0.59
C ILE A 213 -5.66 -11.89 0.35
N GLN A 214 -4.88 -10.94 -0.17
CA GLN A 214 -4.27 -9.85 0.62
C GLN A 214 -5.30 -9.00 1.38
N ASN A 215 -6.47 -8.80 0.79
CA ASN A 215 -7.55 -7.99 1.35
C ASN A 215 -8.55 -8.80 2.18
N ASN A 216 -8.32 -10.10 2.38
CA ASN A 216 -9.25 -11.02 3.05
C ASN A 216 -10.65 -11.05 2.40
N VAL A 217 -10.73 -10.78 1.09
CA VAL A 217 -11.95 -10.99 0.30
C VAL A 217 -12.11 -12.48 0.04
N ASP A 218 -11.03 -13.12 -0.43
CA ASP A 218 -10.93 -14.56 -0.54
C ASP A 218 -10.16 -15.10 0.67
N ASN A 219 -10.66 -16.20 1.24
CA ASN A 219 -9.99 -16.83 2.36
C ASN A 219 -8.90 -17.79 1.85
N VAL A 220 -7.72 -17.71 2.44
CA VAL A 220 -6.60 -18.64 2.21
C VAL A 220 -7.02 -20.09 2.48
N GLU A 221 -7.94 -20.31 3.41
CA GLU A 221 -8.43 -21.66 3.73
C GLU A 221 -9.14 -22.35 2.57
N ASN A 222 -9.69 -21.55 1.63
CA ASN A 222 -10.39 -22.05 0.45
C ASN A 222 -9.45 -22.30 -0.74
N LEU A 223 -8.15 -22.05 -0.58
CA LEU A 223 -7.18 -22.32 -1.64
C LEU A 223 -6.99 -23.83 -1.80
N GLU A 224 -7.19 -24.31 -3.03
CA GLU A 224 -6.94 -25.69 -3.41
C GLU A 224 -5.48 -25.86 -3.82
N PHE A 225 -4.75 -26.66 -3.06
CA PHE A 225 -3.37 -27.03 -3.37
C PHE A 225 -3.38 -28.28 -4.23
N LYS A 226 -2.60 -28.25 -5.31
CA LYS A 226 -2.30 -29.44 -6.08
C LYS A 226 -1.09 -30.12 -5.46
N GLU A 227 -1.22 -31.42 -5.24
CA GLU A 227 -0.21 -32.25 -4.60
C GLU A 227 0.31 -33.28 -5.59
N SER A 228 1.62 -33.52 -5.55
CA SER A 228 2.26 -34.64 -6.25
C SER A 228 3.39 -35.20 -5.41
N GLU A 229 3.46 -36.52 -5.32
CA GLU A 229 4.62 -37.21 -4.78
C GLU A 229 5.78 -37.11 -5.79
N LEU A 230 6.88 -36.54 -5.34
CA LEU A 230 8.16 -36.57 -6.02
C LEU A 230 8.91 -37.81 -5.56
N LYS A 231 9.38 -38.59 -6.53
CA LYS A 231 10.29 -39.69 -6.27
C LYS A 231 11.71 -39.15 -6.11
N THR A 232 12.53 -39.86 -5.37
CA THR A 232 13.97 -39.57 -5.33
C THR A 232 14.62 -39.92 -6.66
N GLU A 233 15.74 -39.28 -6.99
CA GLU A 233 16.50 -39.63 -8.20
C GLU A 233 16.89 -41.13 -8.24
N GLU A 234 17.16 -41.73 -7.08
CA GLU A 234 17.45 -43.17 -6.97
C GLU A 234 16.23 -44.06 -7.19
N GLU A 235 15.04 -43.64 -6.74
CA GLU A 235 13.79 -44.36 -7.02
C GLU A 235 13.42 -44.27 -8.50
N GLU A 236 13.56 -43.09 -9.10
CA GLU A 236 13.34 -42.91 -10.55
C GLU A 236 14.30 -43.78 -11.36
N LYS A 237 15.60 -43.81 -11.00
CA LYS A 237 16.59 -44.69 -11.66
C LYS A 237 16.23 -46.16 -11.50
N ARG A 238 15.88 -46.61 -10.29
CA ARG A 238 15.47 -48.00 -10.03
C ARG A 238 14.21 -48.40 -10.81
N GLU A 239 13.26 -47.49 -10.97
CA GLU A 239 12.08 -47.74 -11.80
C GLU A 239 12.41 -47.79 -13.29
N GLN A 240 13.26 -46.87 -13.77
CA GLN A 240 13.73 -46.88 -15.15
C GLN A 240 14.50 -48.18 -15.46
N GLU A 241 15.39 -48.62 -14.56
CA GLU A 241 16.10 -49.89 -14.67
C GLU A 241 15.14 -51.08 -14.69
N LYS A 242 14.09 -51.09 -13.86
CA LYS A 242 13.05 -52.14 -13.90
C LYS A 242 12.30 -52.16 -15.22
N VAL A 243 11.87 -50.99 -15.71
CA VAL A 243 11.17 -50.87 -17.00
C VAL A 243 12.08 -51.29 -18.16
N GLU A 244 13.37 -50.96 -18.09
CA GLU A 244 14.36 -51.38 -19.09
C GLU A 244 14.65 -52.89 -19.01
N GLN A 245 14.69 -53.47 -17.81
CA GLN A 245 14.79 -54.92 -17.62
C GLN A 245 13.54 -55.66 -18.10
N GLU A 246 12.34 -55.13 -17.88
CA GLU A 246 11.09 -55.69 -18.41
C GLU A 246 11.06 -55.62 -19.95
N LYS A 247 11.41 -54.47 -20.53
CA LYS A 247 11.58 -54.34 -21.99
C LYS A 247 12.65 -55.29 -22.55
N ASN A 248 13.76 -55.46 -21.83
CA ASN A 248 14.82 -56.37 -22.25
C ASN A 248 14.42 -57.84 -22.06
N ASN A 249 13.55 -58.18 -21.10
CA ASN A 249 12.98 -59.52 -20.97
C ASN A 249 11.96 -59.82 -22.08
N ASP A 250 11.12 -58.85 -22.45
CA ASP A 250 10.23 -58.97 -23.61
C ASP A 250 11.04 -59.09 -24.92
N ASN A 251 12.13 -58.32 -25.05
CA ASN A 251 13.05 -58.43 -26.18
C ASN A 251 13.91 -59.71 -26.15
N ASN A 252 14.23 -60.27 -24.99
CA ASN A 252 14.92 -61.56 -24.88
C ASN A 252 14.00 -62.75 -25.23
N TYR A 253 12.69 -62.60 -25.06
CA TYR A 253 11.72 -63.59 -25.56
C TYR A 253 11.62 -63.61 -27.09
N ILE A 254 12.00 -62.50 -27.74
CA ILE A 254 11.97 -62.36 -29.21
C ILE A 254 13.37 -62.55 -29.83
N GLY A 255 14.45 -62.22 -29.10
CA GLY A 255 15.81 -62.13 -29.63
C GLY A 255 16.76 -63.26 -29.27
N ASN A 256 16.43 -64.12 -28.30
CA ASN A 256 17.34 -65.18 -27.86
C ASN A 256 16.70 -66.57 -27.90
N SER A 257 16.15 -66.88 -29.07
CA SER A 257 15.73 -68.23 -29.34
C SER A 257 16.18 -68.65 -30.73
N GLY A 258 17.26 -69.40 -30.75
CA GLY A 258 17.23 -70.67 -31.49
C GLY A 258 16.06 -71.48 -30.96
N ILE A 259 14.82 -71.09 -31.31
CA ILE A 259 13.61 -71.82 -30.96
C ILE A 259 13.75 -73.13 -31.73
N ASP A 260 14.06 -74.18 -30.99
CA ASP A 260 13.94 -75.54 -31.45
C ASP A 260 12.60 -75.67 -32.19
N PRO A 261 12.55 -76.14 -33.45
CA PRO A 261 11.31 -76.26 -34.22
C PRO A 261 10.13 -76.84 -33.43
N LEU A 262 10.41 -77.73 -32.47
CA LEU A 262 9.45 -78.31 -31.53
C LEU A 262 8.70 -77.29 -30.66
N ASP A 263 9.35 -76.24 -30.17
CA ASP A 263 8.70 -75.22 -29.33
C ASP A 263 7.75 -74.33 -30.15
N ARG A 264 8.09 -74.07 -31.42
CA ARG A 264 7.18 -73.37 -32.35
C ARG A 264 5.96 -74.23 -32.65
N ILE A 265 6.16 -75.55 -32.82
CA ILE A 265 5.06 -76.50 -33.04
C ILE A 265 4.16 -76.57 -31.80
N LYS A 266 4.74 -76.53 -30.59
CA LYS A 266 3.97 -76.52 -29.33
C LYS A 266 3.07 -75.28 -29.22
N LYS A 267 3.59 -74.08 -29.52
CA LYS A 267 2.78 -72.85 -29.55
C LYS A 267 1.69 -72.89 -30.63
N LEU A 268 2.01 -73.42 -31.81
CA LEU A 268 1.02 -73.61 -32.87
C LEU A 268 -0.11 -74.56 -32.41
N LYS A 269 0.21 -75.58 -31.61
CA LYS A 269 -0.79 -76.50 -31.06
C LYS A 269 -1.67 -75.82 -30.02
N GLU A 270 -1.10 -75.02 -29.13
CA GLU A 270 -1.87 -74.23 -28.16
C GLU A 270 -2.84 -73.26 -28.86
N LEU A 271 -2.41 -72.61 -29.96
CA LEU A 271 -3.28 -71.75 -30.77
C LEU A 271 -4.42 -72.51 -31.47
N LEU A 272 -4.15 -73.76 -31.90
CA LEU A 272 -5.18 -74.64 -32.46
C LEU A 272 -6.18 -75.07 -31.39
N ASP A 273 -5.70 -75.45 -30.20
CA ASP A 273 -6.54 -75.87 -29.06
C ASP A 273 -7.41 -74.71 -28.55
N LEU A 274 -6.94 -73.46 -28.68
CA LEU A 274 -7.70 -72.24 -28.40
C LEU A 274 -8.65 -71.82 -29.53
N GLY A 275 -8.65 -72.51 -30.67
CA GLY A 275 -9.47 -72.18 -31.84
C GLY A 275 -9.03 -70.90 -32.59
N ALA A 276 -7.82 -70.40 -32.31
CA ALA A 276 -7.27 -69.20 -32.94
C ALA A 276 -6.73 -69.46 -34.36
N ILE A 277 -6.40 -70.71 -34.68
CA ILE A 277 -6.01 -71.17 -36.03
C ILE A 277 -6.76 -72.45 -36.40
N THR A 278 -6.87 -72.72 -37.69
CA THR A 278 -7.50 -73.94 -38.20
C THR A 278 -6.53 -75.13 -38.27
N GLN A 279 -7.06 -76.35 -38.34
CA GLN A 279 -6.26 -77.57 -38.47
C GLN A 279 -5.39 -77.56 -39.74
N GLU A 280 -5.88 -76.99 -40.84
CA GLU A 280 -5.14 -76.85 -42.10
C GLU A 280 -3.96 -75.88 -41.96
N GLU A 281 -4.16 -74.72 -41.31
CA GLU A 281 -3.11 -73.74 -41.06
C GLU A 281 -2.03 -74.28 -40.13
N TYR A 282 -2.43 -75.02 -39.08
CA TYR A 282 -1.50 -75.71 -38.19
C TYR A 282 -0.63 -76.70 -38.96
N ASN A 283 -1.23 -77.56 -39.78
CA ASN A 283 -0.51 -78.59 -40.53
C ASN A 283 0.46 -77.99 -41.55
N LYS A 284 0.06 -76.91 -42.24
CA LYS A 284 0.92 -76.20 -43.19
C LYS A 284 2.15 -75.61 -42.50
N LYS A 285 1.95 -74.86 -41.41
CA LYS A 285 3.05 -74.21 -40.67
C LYS A 285 3.94 -75.22 -39.94
N LYS A 286 3.38 -76.31 -39.43
CA LYS A 286 4.15 -77.42 -38.83
C LYS A 286 5.11 -78.04 -39.84
N LYS A 287 4.66 -78.22 -41.09
CA LYS A 287 5.49 -78.79 -42.16
C LYS A 287 6.65 -77.86 -42.55
N GLU A 288 6.38 -76.57 -42.70
CA GLU A 288 7.39 -75.54 -43.00
C GLU A 288 8.46 -75.39 -41.90
N LEU A 289 8.16 -75.82 -40.67
CA LEU A 289 9.11 -75.79 -39.54
C LEU A 289 9.92 -77.07 -39.38
N LEU A 290 9.53 -78.18 -40.02
CA LEU A 290 10.20 -79.48 -39.92
C LEU A 290 11.02 -79.85 -41.18
N GLU A 291 10.94 -79.02 -42.23
CA GLU A 291 11.79 -79.06 -43.44
C GLU A 291 12.98 -78.10 -43.29
#